data_AF-A0A4Q5SIB2-F1
#
_entry.id   AF-A0A4Q5SIB2-F1
#
_cell.length_a   1.000
_cell.length_b   1.000
_cell.length_c   1.000
_cell.angle_alpha   90.00
_cell.angle_beta   90.00
_cell.angle_gamma   90.00
#
_symmetry.space_group_name_H-M   'P 1'
#
loop_
_entity.id
_entity.type
_entity.pdbx_description
1 polymer ?
#
loop_
_entity_poly.entity_id
_entity_poly.type
_entity_poly.pdbx_seq_one_letter_code
_entity_poly.pdbx_strand_id
1 'polypeptide(L)' 'MNKQDLKDGTVLIYTGKPFDGFDTEAPQATFLGYDSKGWENIWIDYKGVPRYVLLSDVEVVE' A
#
# COMPACT_ATOMS: atom_id res chain seq x y z
N MET A 1 -10.21 2.44 13.43
CA MET A 1 -9.01 1.61 13.58
C MET A 1 -7.77 2.48 13.48
N ASN A 2 -6.83 2.36 14.42
CA ASN A 2 -5.53 3.04 14.30
C ASN A 2 -4.76 2.37 13.15
N LYS A 3 -4.41 3.13 12.11
CA LYS A 3 -3.61 2.69 10.94
C LYS A 3 -2.17 2.23 11.30
N GLN A 4 -1.89 1.94 12.57
CA GLN A 4 -0.54 2.01 13.13
C GLN A 4 0.23 0.69 13.20
N ASP A 5 -0.36 -0.47 12.89
CA ASP A 5 0.39 -1.74 12.87
C ASP A 5 -0.02 -2.62 11.66
N LEU A 6 0.26 -2.15 10.45
CA LEU A 6 0.24 -3.04 9.29
C LEU A 6 1.36 -4.08 9.44
N LYS A 7 1.04 -5.34 9.16
CA LYS A 7 2.01 -6.44 9.20
C LYS A 7 2.37 -6.83 7.79
N ASP A 8 3.61 -7.29 7.60
CA ASP A 8 4.05 -7.83 6.32
C ASP A 8 3.07 -8.91 5.84
N GLY A 9 2.62 -8.79 4.59
CA GLY A 9 1.61 -9.67 4.03
C GLY A 9 0.16 -9.19 4.18
N THR A 10 -0.11 -8.08 4.89
CA THR A 10 -1.46 -7.49 4.93
C THR A 10 -1.91 -7.08 3.53
N VAL A 11 -3.13 -7.47 3.15
CA VAL A 11 -3.73 -7.07 1.87
C VAL A 11 -4.31 -5.66 1.99
N LEU A 12 -3.99 -4.84 1.01
CA LEU A 12 -4.38 -3.44 0.91
C LEU A 12 -5.11 -3.17 -0.40
N ILE A 13 -5.97 -2.16 -0.41
CA ILE A 13 -6.49 -1.54 -1.63
C ILE A 13 -5.77 -0.22 -1.84
N TYR A 14 -5.11 -0.04 -2.98
CA TYR A 14 -4.55 1.24 -3.36
C TYR A 14 -5.64 2.19 -3.87
N THR A 15 -5.76 3.35 -3.23
CA THR A 15 -6.76 4.39 -3.53
C THR A 15 -6.13 5.72 -3.95
N GLY A 16 -4.80 5.76 -4.06
CA GLY A 16 -4.06 6.92 -4.49
C GLY A 16 -4.18 7.25 -5.98
N LYS A 17 -3.33 8.16 -6.44
CA LYS A 17 -3.32 8.57 -7.84
C LYS A 17 -2.84 7.43 -8.75
N PRO A 18 -3.52 7.18 -9.89
CA PRO A 18 -3.06 6.18 -10.85
C PRO A 18 -1.61 6.41 -11.29
N PHE A 19 -0.86 5.33 -11.40
CA PHE A 19 0.50 5.30 -11.94
C PHE A 19 0.57 4.39 -13.18
N ASP A 20 1.69 4.41 -13.89
CA ASP A 20 1.84 3.61 -15.10
C ASP A 20 1.74 2.09 -14.80
N GLY A 21 0.82 1.43 -15.49
CA GLY A 21 0.45 0.02 -15.25
C GLY A 21 -0.52 -0.22 -14.08
N PHE A 22 -1.06 0.83 -13.45
CA PHE A 22 -2.11 0.68 -12.44
C PHE A 22 -3.45 0.32 -13.08
N ASP A 23 -4.11 -0.68 -12.50
CA ASP A 23 -5.40 -1.20 -12.93
C ASP A 23 -6.44 -0.93 -11.83
N THR A 24 -7.39 -0.05 -12.13
CA THR A 24 -8.43 0.38 -11.19
C THR A 24 -9.43 -0.73 -10.88
N GLU A 25 -9.55 -1.76 -11.73
CA GLU A 25 -10.40 -2.93 -11.46
C GLU A 25 -9.71 -3.94 -10.53
N ALA A 26 -8.38 -3.92 -10.49
CA ALA A 26 -7.56 -4.73 -9.59
C ALA A 26 -6.58 -3.87 -8.76
N PRO A 27 -7.09 -3.05 -7.81
CA PRO A 27 -6.28 -2.15 -6.99
C PRO A 27 -5.59 -2.84 -5.80
N GLN A 28 -5.69 -4.17 -5.69
CA GLN A 28 -5.14 -4.94 -4.58
C GLN A 28 -3.61 -4.93 -4.58
N ALA A 29 -3.04 -4.76 -3.40
CA ALA A 29 -1.61 -4.79 -3.15
C ALA A 29 -1.31 -5.48 -1.81
N THR A 30 -0.05 -5.81 -1.57
CA THR A 30 0.41 -6.41 -0.31
C THR A 30 1.35 -5.46 0.40
N PHE A 31 1.13 -5.23 1.69
CA PHE A 31 2.04 -4.44 2.51
C PHE A 31 3.41 -5.14 2.67
N LEU A 32 4.49 -4.38 2.44
CA LEU A 32 5.87 -4.84 2.56
C LEU A 32 6.63 -4.22 3.73
N GLY A 33 6.18 -3.07 4.25
CA GLY A 33 6.88 -2.41 5.36
C GLY A 33 6.73 -0.88 5.34
N TYR A 34 7.08 -0.26 6.46
CA TYR A 34 7.14 1.19 6.61
C TYR A 34 8.48 1.75 6.11
N ASP A 35 8.49 3.02 5.69
CA ASP A 35 9.75 3.74 5.56
C ASP A 35 10.38 4.01 6.93
N SER A 36 11.69 3.83 7.02
CA SER A 36 12.48 4.08 8.23
C SER A 36 12.49 5.54 8.69
N LYS A 37 12.14 6.50 7.82
CA LYS A 37 12.28 7.94 8.08
C LYS A 37 10.98 8.69 8.34
N GLY A 38 9.84 8.15 7.93
CA GLY A 38 8.56 8.82 8.10
C GLY A 38 7.42 7.83 7.94
N TRP A 39 6.68 7.62 9.02
CA TRP A 39 5.51 6.72 9.13
C TRP A 39 4.34 7.10 8.19
N GLU A 40 4.56 8.06 7.30
CA GLU A 40 3.63 8.57 6.30
C GLU A 40 3.69 7.76 5.01
N ASN A 41 4.79 7.07 4.74
CA ASN A 41 4.98 6.29 3.53
C ASN A 41 5.25 4.82 3.86
N ILE A 42 4.82 3.97 2.93
CA ILE A 42 4.93 2.52 3.03
C ILE A 42 5.38 1.94 1.68
N TRP A 43 5.95 0.75 1.76
CA TRP A 43 6.20 -0.09 0.62
C TRP A 43 5.04 -1.07 0.45
N ILE A 44 4.57 -1.19 -0.78
CA ILE A 44 3.58 -2.19 -1.18
C ILE A 44 4.12 -3.01 -2.35
N ASP A 45 3.71 -4.27 -2.45
CA ASP A 45 3.83 -5.07 -3.65
C ASP A 45 2.54 -4.95 -4.45
N TYR A 46 2.64 -4.35 -5.64
CA TYR A 46 1.55 -4.31 -6.61
C TYR A 46 1.91 -5.18 -7.82
N LYS A 47 1.23 -6.33 -7.96
CA LYS A 47 1.42 -7.29 -9.06
C LYS A 47 2.88 -7.75 -9.24
N GLY A 48 3.63 -7.94 -8.15
CA GLY A 48 5.03 -8.37 -8.15
C GLY A 48 6.04 -7.23 -8.26
N VAL A 49 5.58 -5.97 -8.21
CA VAL A 49 6.41 -4.78 -8.34
C VAL A 49 6.33 -3.95 -7.06
N PRO A 50 7.44 -3.78 -6.32
CA PRO A 50 7.49 -2.90 -5.17
C PRO A 50 7.22 -1.44 -5.55
N ARG A 51 6.30 -0.79 -4.83
CA ARG A 51 5.92 0.61 -5.00
C ARG A 51 6.01 1.32 -3.65
N TYR A 52 6.46 2.57 -3.70
CA TYR A 52 6.49 3.47 -2.56
C TYR A 52 5.29 4.41 -2.64
N VAL A 53 4.43 4.36 -1.61
CA VAL A 53 3.17 5.10 -1.60
C VAL A 53 2.91 5.71 -0.22
N LEU A 54 1.98 6.67 -0.17
CA LEU A 54 1.52 7.22 1.10
C LEU A 54 0.61 6.22 1.82
N LEU A 55 0.73 6.16 3.14
CA LEU A 55 -0.19 5.41 4.01
C LEU A 55 -1.64 5.95 3.92
N SER A 56 -1.82 7.20 3.50
CA SER A 56 -3.14 7.78 3.21
C SER A 56 -3.79 7.21 1.96
N ASP A 57 -2.99 6.68 1.03
CA ASP A 57 -3.42 6.24 -0.30
C ASP A 57 -3.73 4.74 -0.33
N VAL A 58 -3.90 4.14 0.84
CA VAL A 58 -4.26 2.73 1.00
C VAL A 58 -5.38 2.55 2.01
N GLU A 59 -6.20 1.54 1.75
CA GLU A 59 -7.22 1.04 2.67
C GLU A 59 -6.92 -0.41 3.03
N VAL A 60 -7.13 -0.79 4.29
CA VAL A 60 -6.95 -2.17 4.76
C VAL A 60 -8.20 -2.95 4.42
N VAL A 61 -8.04 -4.13 3.82
CA VAL A 61 -9.13 -5.09 3.65
C VAL A 61 -9.15 -5.97 4.90
N GLU A 62 -10.18 -5.82 5.74
CA GLU A 62 -10.46 -6.75 6.85
C GLU A 62 -10.94 -8.12 6.34
#